data_AF-A0A946CGI3-F1
#
_entry.id   AF-A0A946CGI3-F1
#
_cell.length_a   1.000
_cell.length_b   1.000
_cell.length_c   1.000
_cell.angle_alpha   90.00
_cell.angle_beta   90.00
_cell.angle_gamma   90.00
#
_symmetry.space_group_name_H-M   'P 1'
#
loop_
_entity.id
_entity.type
_entity.pdbx_description
1 polymer ?
#
loop_
_entity_poly.entity_id
_entity_poly.type
_entity_poly.pdbx_seq_one_letter_code
_entity_poly.pdbx_strand_id
1 'polypeptide(L)'
;MKCLALIILPLFIAPALLASELGAAVERLEEPTLENAKLVLGELDILIAKGDARTVTLGKKMHRSVKRLFTKEYNVNESRKMAEVREAKAKQFDQNARQWLKPNIHGKVNKLAASAAFSDAKELRRESQWAQEKSSKEWLEEVSDYEKMLGDLQFSKEDEALIILASVLIKVVKETSWVDRPLLKYDGARIQFIRDRATNIDRWLTLAAHAADADELELSYDFYRKAGSESGRFRVGAKLANQLESEGYLGSAVNFWKRLDEGDRANELRKEKSKLSHEDYKSLEGAALTRNVAPACVRISTANGQESGFFFKEGGHVVTCKRILLGQDGKVLPVRVTLEDGQSFKAKVLGISEGNDIAALKIACRVHELLPIGDREDLKSGLTLKLFGLAAKDKNVADVIPCTVLSPMESWKNQPTSKLALDASRECRGGPVVDRKGRVMGIFLASKTGSARSLEAGAIHAFLKGL
;
A
#
# COMPACT_ATOMS: atom_id res chain seq x y z
N MET A 1 15.75 -47.56 -28.59
CA MET A 1 14.42 -47.02 -28.24
C MET A 1 14.58 -45.52 -28.05
N LYS A 2 13.99 -44.71 -28.95
CA LYS A 2 14.16 -43.24 -28.95
C LYS A 2 13.21 -42.61 -27.91
N CYS A 3 13.75 -41.84 -26.98
CA CYS A 3 12.99 -41.00 -26.06
C CYS A 3 12.25 -39.91 -26.85
N LEU A 4 10.92 -39.93 -26.82
CA LEU A 4 10.07 -38.82 -27.23
C LEU A 4 10.10 -37.77 -26.12
N ALA A 5 10.79 -36.66 -26.38
CA ALA A 5 10.68 -35.45 -25.57
C ALA A 5 9.29 -34.84 -25.78
N LEU A 6 8.45 -34.87 -24.76
CA LEU A 6 7.21 -34.09 -24.71
C LEU A 6 7.61 -32.60 -24.58
N ILE A 7 7.60 -31.89 -25.70
CA ILE A 7 7.68 -30.43 -25.72
C ILE A 7 6.28 -29.93 -25.33
N ILE A 8 6.13 -29.52 -24.07
CA ILE A 8 4.96 -28.77 -23.61
C ILE A 8 5.11 -27.36 -24.18
N LEU A 9 4.44 -27.10 -25.31
CA LEU A 9 4.30 -25.78 -25.89
C LEU A 9 3.42 -24.93 -24.94
N PRO A 10 3.88 -23.81 -24.39
CA PRO A 10 3.00 -22.92 -23.65
C PRO A 10 2.11 -22.19 -24.66
N LEU A 11 0.88 -22.68 -24.84
CA LEU A 11 -0.18 -21.86 -25.41
C LEU A 11 -0.41 -20.71 -24.43
N PHE A 12 0.20 -19.56 -24.70
CA PHE A 12 -0.19 -18.28 -24.10
C PHE A 12 -1.56 -17.90 -24.64
N ILE A 13 -2.61 -18.56 -24.15
CA ILE A 13 -3.94 -17.97 -24.15
C ILE A 13 -3.89 -16.98 -22.99
N ALA A 14 -3.71 -15.69 -23.29
CA ALA A 14 -3.99 -14.66 -22.30
C ALA A 14 -5.47 -14.84 -21.90
N PRO A 15 -5.79 -15.15 -20.64
CA PRO A 15 -7.18 -15.19 -20.21
C PRO A 15 -7.71 -13.75 -20.34
N ALA A 16 -8.59 -13.52 -21.32
CA ALA A 16 -9.34 -12.28 -21.37
C ALA A 16 -10.25 -12.26 -20.13
N LEU A 17 -10.32 -11.13 -19.42
CA LEU A 17 -11.36 -10.96 -18.40
C LEU A 17 -12.72 -11.18 -19.08
N LEU A 18 -13.62 -11.90 -18.43
CA LEU A 18 -15.01 -11.96 -18.86
C LEU A 18 -15.57 -10.55 -18.81
N ALA A 19 -15.87 -9.98 -19.98
CA ALA A 19 -16.30 -8.61 -20.10
C ALA A 19 -17.67 -8.44 -19.40
N SER A 20 -17.74 -7.56 -18.41
CA SER A 20 -19.03 -7.20 -17.80
C SER A 20 -19.72 -6.13 -18.64
N GLU A 21 -21.06 -6.09 -18.65
CA GLU A 21 -21.78 -5.05 -19.41
C GLU A 21 -21.34 -3.63 -19.00
N LEU A 22 -21.09 -3.43 -17.70
CA LEU A 22 -20.58 -2.17 -17.16
C LEU A 22 -19.12 -1.91 -17.53
N GLY A 23 -18.27 -2.95 -17.59
CA GLY A 23 -16.88 -2.85 -18.03
C GLY A 23 -16.79 -2.45 -19.50
N ALA A 24 -17.54 -3.13 -20.36
CA ALA A 24 -17.64 -2.83 -21.78
C ALA A 24 -18.15 -1.40 -22.03
N ALA A 25 -19.13 -0.92 -21.26
CA ALA A 25 -19.67 0.43 -21.40
C ALA A 25 -18.68 1.55 -21.05
N VAL A 26 -17.58 1.25 -20.35
CA VAL A 26 -16.55 2.25 -20.00
C VAL A 26 -15.24 2.06 -20.76
N GLU A 27 -15.13 1.06 -21.63
CA GLU A 27 -13.91 0.70 -22.35
C GLU A 27 -13.32 1.90 -23.13
N ARG A 28 -14.17 2.72 -23.75
CA ARG A 28 -13.72 3.93 -24.48
C ARG A 28 -12.99 4.95 -23.60
N LEU A 29 -13.17 4.92 -22.28
CA LEU A 29 -12.45 5.79 -21.36
C LEU A 29 -11.00 5.36 -21.13
N GLU A 30 -10.53 4.24 -21.67
CA GLU A 30 -9.09 3.97 -21.74
C GLU A 30 -8.34 5.14 -22.36
N GLU A 31 -8.98 5.86 -23.28
CA GLU A 31 -8.59 7.21 -23.73
C GLU A 31 -9.51 8.26 -23.09
N PRO A 32 -9.10 8.91 -21.98
CA PRO A 32 -9.97 9.78 -21.19
C PRO A 32 -10.12 11.17 -21.83
N THR A 33 -10.83 11.24 -22.96
CA THR A 33 -11.18 12.51 -23.63
C THR A 33 -12.60 12.94 -23.28
N LEU A 34 -12.90 14.23 -23.40
CA LEU A 34 -14.26 14.75 -23.18
C LEU A 34 -15.28 14.14 -24.17
N GLU A 35 -14.83 13.80 -25.38
CA GLU A 35 -15.66 13.14 -26.39
C GLU A 35 -16.00 11.70 -25.97
N ASN A 36 -14.99 10.91 -25.60
CA ASN A 36 -15.21 9.55 -25.11
C ASN A 36 -16.05 9.51 -23.84
N ALA A 37 -15.85 10.48 -22.94
CA ALA A 37 -16.68 10.62 -21.74
C ALA A 37 -18.15 10.83 -22.09
N LYS A 38 -18.48 11.66 -23.09
CA LYS A 38 -19.88 11.86 -23.53
C LYS A 38 -20.49 10.58 -24.10
N LEU A 39 -19.73 9.83 -24.90
CA LEU A 39 -20.18 8.56 -25.46
C LEU A 39 -20.47 7.54 -24.35
N VAL A 40 -19.54 7.38 -23.40
CA VAL A 40 -19.71 6.47 -22.25
C VAL A 40 -20.90 6.85 -21.37
N LEU A 41 -21.14 8.14 -21.13
CA LEU A 41 -22.34 8.57 -20.40
C LEU A 41 -23.63 8.12 -21.11
N GLY A 42 -23.66 8.20 -22.44
CA GLY A 42 -24.80 7.70 -23.24
C GLY A 42 -24.97 6.18 -23.19
N GLU A 43 -23.87 5.41 -23.18
CA GLU A 43 -23.93 3.95 -23.02
C GLU A 43 -24.42 3.55 -21.62
N LEU A 44 -23.94 4.23 -20.58
CA LEU A 44 -24.43 4.03 -19.22
C LEU A 44 -25.92 4.35 -19.09
N ASP A 45 -26.43 5.40 -19.77
CA ASP A 45 -27.86 5.70 -19.77
C ASP A 45 -28.71 4.56 -20.37
N ILE A 46 -28.22 3.91 -21.43
CA ILE A 46 -28.90 2.75 -22.03
C ILE A 46 -28.94 1.58 -21.05
N LEU A 47 -27.82 1.28 -20.37
CA LEU A 47 -27.76 0.22 -19.36
C LEU A 47 -28.61 0.54 -18.13
N ILE A 48 -28.66 1.81 -17.70
CA ILE A 48 -29.51 2.26 -16.58
C ILE A 48 -31.01 2.13 -16.94
N ALA A 49 -31.38 2.25 -18.21
CA ALA A 49 -32.77 2.13 -18.64
C ALA A 49 -33.25 0.68 -18.74
N LYS A 50 -32.35 -0.27 -19.03
CA LYS A 50 -32.70 -1.66 -19.38
C LYS A 50 -32.14 -2.73 -18.44
N GLY A 51 -31.14 -2.39 -17.64
CA GLY A 51 -30.40 -3.32 -16.80
C GLY A 51 -31.17 -3.80 -15.57
N ASP A 52 -30.62 -4.80 -14.90
CA ASP A 52 -31.11 -5.25 -13.61
C ASP A 52 -30.87 -4.22 -12.49
N ALA A 53 -31.41 -4.46 -11.29
CA ALA A 53 -31.30 -3.52 -10.17
C ALA A 53 -29.83 -3.20 -9.80
N ARG A 54 -28.92 -4.15 -9.99
CA ARG A 54 -27.49 -4.00 -9.71
C ARG A 54 -26.85 -3.08 -10.75
N THR A 55 -27.02 -3.37 -12.03
CA THR A 55 -26.52 -2.57 -13.16
C THR A 55 -27.06 -1.16 -13.12
N VAL A 56 -28.35 -0.97 -12.77
CA VAL A 56 -28.94 0.36 -12.58
C VAL A 56 -28.27 1.13 -11.46
N THR A 57 -28.02 0.48 -10.31
CA THR A 57 -27.43 1.14 -9.14
C THR A 57 -25.97 1.54 -9.39
N LEU A 58 -25.16 0.62 -9.92
CA LEU A 58 -23.75 0.86 -10.21
C LEU A 58 -23.59 1.80 -11.41
N GLY A 59 -24.36 1.60 -12.47
CA GLY A 59 -24.39 2.46 -13.65
C GLY A 59 -24.69 3.92 -13.29
N LYS A 60 -25.69 4.18 -12.42
CA LYS A 60 -25.98 5.54 -11.92
C LYS A 60 -24.79 6.16 -11.17
N LYS A 61 -24.08 5.37 -10.35
CA LYS A 61 -22.89 5.83 -9.62
C LYS A 61 -21.75 6.15 -10.60
N MET A 62 -21.45 5.25 -11.53
CA MET A 62 -20.44 5.43 -12.57
C MET A 62 -20.73 6.66 -13.42
N HIS A 63 -21.96 6.79 -13.94
CA HIS A 63 -22.40 7.93 -14.73
C HIS A 63 -22.17 9.25 -13.98
N ARG A 64 -22.61 9.32 -12.72
CA ARG A 64 -22.42 10.51 -11.89
C ARG A 64 -20.94 10.84 -11.68
N SER A 65 -20.13 9.86 -11.33
CA SER A 65 -18.70 10.06 -11.04
C SER A 65 -17.89 10.44 -12.28
N VAL A 66 -18.12 9.78 -13.42
CA VAL A 66 -17.48 10.14 -14.71
C VAL A 66 -17.87 11.57 -15.09
N LYS A 67 -19.16 11.90 -15.09
CA LYS A 67 -19.63 13.25 -15.43
C LYS A 67 -19.00 14.31 -14.54
N ARG A 68 -19.00 14.11 -13.22
CA ARG A 68 -18.44 15.07 -12.27
C ARG A 68 -16.93 15.24 -12.42
N LEU A 69 -16.17 14.15 -12.59
CA LEU A 69 -14.72 14.19 -12.75
C LEU A 69 -14.33 15.05 -13.97
N PHE A 70 -14.86 14.74 -15.15
CA PHE A 70 -14.55 15.47 -16.38
C PHE A 70 -15.06 16.92 -16.35
N THR A 71 -16.23 17.18 -15.75
CA THR A 71 -16.71 18.55 -15.54
C THR A 71 -15.76 19.33 -14.64
N LYS A 72 -15.26 18.69 -13.58
CA LYS A 72 -14.36 19.34 -12.62
C LYS A 72 -13.01 19.65 -13.23
N GLU A 73 -12.42 18.69 -13.95
CA GLU A 73 -11.19 18.88 -14.71
C GLU A 73 -11.31 20.04 -15.71
N TYR A 74 -12.40 20.09 -16.47
CA TYR A 74 -12.68 21.19 -17.39
C TYR A 74 -12.68 22.56 -16.68
N ASN A 75 -13.40 22.66 -15.56
CA ASN A 75 -13.49 23.91 -14.78
C ASN A 75 -12.15 24.34 -14.18
N VAL A 76 -11.33 23.38 -13.73
CA VAL A 76 -9.96 23.64 -13.25
C VAL A 76 -9.10 24.20 -14.38
N ASN A 77 -9.18 23.62 -15.58
CA ASN A 77 -8.43 24.08 -16.74
C ASN A 77 -8.86 25.50 -17.18
N GLU A 78 -10.15 25.83 -17.15
CA GLU A 78 -10.63 27.20 -17.40
C GLU A 78 -10.14 28.19 -16.33
N SER A 79 -10.17 27.79 -15.06
CA SER A 79 -9.69 28.63 -13.96
C SER A 79 -8.18 28.90 -14.06
N ARG A 80 -7.40 27.90 -14.51
CA ARG A 80 -5.97 28.06 -14.82
C ARG A 80 -5.74 29.09 -15.92
N LYS A 81 -6.47 29.01 -17.04
CA LYS A 81 -6.38 30.01 -18.14
C LYS A 81 -6.66 31.42 -17.63
N MET A 82 -7.68 31.58 -16.78
CA MET A 82 -7.99 32.88 -16.18
C MET A 82 -6.88 33.37 -15.24
N ALA A 83 -6.22 32.48 -14.50
CA ALA A 83 -5.07 32.84 -13.66
C ALA A 83 -3.86 33.28 -14.51
N GLU A 84 -3.61 32.64 -15.65
CA GLU A 84 -2.56 33.06 -16.59
C GLU A 84 -2.82 34.49 -17.14
N VAL A 85 -4.08 34.80 -17.47
CA VAL A 85 -4.48 36.15 -17.88
C VAL A 85 -4.27 37.17 -16.75
N ARG A 86 -4.64 36.83 -15.51
CA ARG A 86 -4.40 37.70 -14.34
C ARG A 86 -2.91 37.93 -14.10
N GLU A 87 -2.07 36.90 -14.21
CA GLU A 87 -0.62 37.04 -14.05
C GLU A 87 0.01 37.89 -15.17
N ALA A 88 -0.45 37.75 -16.41
CA ALA A 88 -0.02 38.62 -17.52
C ALA A 88 -0.35 40.10 -17.24
N LYS A 89 -1.56 40.38 -16.75
CA LYS A 89 -1.98 41.73 -16.34
C LYS A 89 -1.18 42.25 -15.13
N ALA A 90 -0.90 41.40 -14.14
CA ALA A 90 -0.06 41.75 -12.99
C ALA A 90 1.37 42.11 -13.41
N LYS A 91 1.96 41.36 -14.36
CA LYS A 91 3.27 41.70 -14.94
C LYS A 91 3.25 43.03 -15.68
N GLN A 92 2.17 43.36 -16.38
CA GLN A 92 2.01 44.67 -17.02
C GLN A 92 1.98 45.80 -15.98
N PHE A 93 1.25 45.63 -14.89
CA PHE A 93 1.26 46.59 -13.77
C PHE A 93 2.64 46.74 -13.14
N ASP A 94 3.37 45.64 -12.92
CA ASP A 94 4.75 45.68 -12.41
C ASP A 94 5.68 46.46 -13.35
N GLN A 95 5.54 46.27 -14.67
CA GLN A 95 6.30 47.00 -15.68
C GLN A 95 5.97 48.50 -15.65
N ASN A 96 4.69 48.85 -15.61
CA ASN A 96 4.23 50.23 -15.50
C ASN A 96 4.78 50.89 -14.22
N ALA A 97 4.70 50.20 -13.08
CA ALA A 97 5.24 50.68 -11.81
C ALA A 97 6.74 50.98 -11.91
N ARG A 98 7.51 50.08 -12.52
CA ARG A 98 8.96 50.30 -12.77
C ARG A 98 9.21 51.48 -13.69
N GLN A 99 8.35 51.75 -14.67
CA GLN A 99 8.45 52.93 -15.53
C GLN A 99 8.17 54.23 -14.74
N TRP A 100 7.15 54.25 -13.88
CA TRP A 100 6.83 55.40 -13.02
C TRP A 100 7.94 55.76 -12.03
N LEU A 101 8.79 54.79 -11.68
CA LEU A 101 9.99 54.99 -10.86
C LEU A 101 11.21 55.50 -11.64
N LYS A 102 11.15 55.58 -12.98
CA LYS A 102 12.20 56.22 -13.76
C LYS A 102 12.05 57.75 -13.70
N PRO A 103 13.15 58.50 -13.53
CA PRO A 103 13.09 59.96 -13.53
C PRO A 103 12.58 60.48 -14.88
N ASN A 104 11.64 61.42 -14.86
CA ASN A 104 11.23 62.15 -16.05
C ASN A 104 12.28 63.20 -16.47
N ILE A 105 12.01 63.95 -17.53
CA ILE A 105 12.88 65.04 -18.03
C ILE A 105 13.21 66.14 -16.98
N HIS A 106 12.48 66.18 -15.87
CA HIS A 106 12.71 67.10 -14.75
C HIS A 106 13.29 66.40 -13.49
N GLY A 107 13.76 65.15 -13.63
CA GLY A 107 14.36 64.38 -12.54
C GLY A 107 13.36 63.86 -11.49
N LYS A 108 12.04 64.02 -11.69
CA LYS A 108 11.00 63.61 -10.75
C LYS A 108 10.46 62.21 -11.09
N VAL A 109 10.07 61.45 -10.06
CA VAL A 109 9.48 60.11 -10.16
C VAL A 109 8.05 60.11 -9.60
N ASN A 110 7.17 59.26 -10.14
CA ASN A 110 5.79 59.13 -9.66
C ASN A 110 5.64 57.93 -8.72
N LYS A 111 6.04 58.11 -7.45
CA LYS A 111 5.99 57.06 -6.43
C LYS A 111 4.57 56.58 -6.12
N LEU A 112 3.58 57.48 -6.16
CA LEU A 112 2.18 57.14 -5.88
C LEU A 112 1.61 56.21 -6.96
N ALA A 113 1.78 56.55 -8.24
CA ALA A 113 1.33 55.69 -9.33
C ALA A 113 2.06 54.34 -9.35
N ALA A 114 3.36 54.33 -9.04
CA ALA A 114 4.12 53.08 -8.91
C ALA A 114 3.58 52.20 -7.77
N SER A 115 3.32 52.78 -6.60
CA SER A 115 2.77 52.04 -5.47
C SER A 115 1.38 51.48 -5.76
N ALA A 116 0.50 52.25 -6.42
CA ALA A 116 -0.82 51.80 -6.81
C ALA A 116 -0.74 50.60 -7.77
N ALA A 117 0.07 50.70 -8.82
CA ALA A 117 0.26 49.61 -9.78
C ALA A 117 0.84 48.33 -9.14
N PHE A 118 1.80 48.44 -8.20
CA PHE A 118 2.26 47.27 -7.45
C PHE A 118 1.17 46.67 -6.55
N SER A 119 0.30 47.51 -5.97
CA SER A 119 -0.84 47.03 -5.19
C SER A 119 -1.82 46.25 -6.06
N ASP A 120 -2.18 46.78 -7.22
CA ASP A 120 -3.09 46.13 -8.18
C ASP A 120 -2.51 44.80 -8.67
N ALA A 121 -1.19 44.76 -8.96
CA ALA A 121 -0.51 43.51 -9.34
C ALA A 121 -0.55 42.47 -8.22
N LYS A 122 -0.37 42.90 -6.97
CA LYS A 122 -0.44 42.02 -5.78
C LYS A 122 -1.86 41.49 -5.57
N GLU A 123 -2.88 42.31 -5.77
CA GLU A 123 -4.28 41.92 -5.64
C GLU A 123 -4.66 40.84 -6.67
N LEU A 124 -4.31 41.02 -7.95
CA LEU A 124 -4.55 40.01 -9.00
C LEU A 124 -3.89 38.65 -8.69
N ARG A 125 -2.68 38.68 -8.12
CA ARG A 125 -1.98 37.46 -7.70
C ARG A 125 -2.65 36.81 -6.50
N ARG A 126 -3.12 37.61 -5.54
CA ARG A 126 -3.88 37.11 -4.38
C ARG A 126 -5.20 36.47 -4.78
N GLU A 127 -5.94 37.09 -5.70
CA GLU A 127 -7.16 36.49 -6.27
C GLU A 127 -6.88 35.15 -6.96
N SER A 128 -5.77 35.08 -7.71
CA SER A 128 -5.36 33.84 -8.38
C SER A 128 -5.00 32.75 -7.38
N GLN A 129 -4.29 33.08 -6.29
CA GLN A 129 -3.97 32.15 -5.22
C GLN A 129 -5.24 31.63 -4.54
N TRP A 130 -6.19 32.51 -4.20
CA TRP A 130 -7.46 32.09 -3.60
C TRP A 130 -8.29 31.19 -4.52
N ALA A 131 -8.33 31.51 -5.82
CA ALA A 131 -9.02 30.68 -6.80
C ALA A 131 -8.35 29.30 -6.92
N GLN A 132 -7.01 29.24 -6.86
CA GLN A 132 -6.24 28.01 -6.87
C GLN A 132 -6.54 27.16 -5.64
N GLU A 133 -6.45 27.73 -4.44
CA GLU A 133 -6.74 27.04 -3.17
C GLU A 133 -8.16 26.46 -3.14
N LYS A 134 -9.14 27.25 -3.56
CA LYS A 134 -10.54 26.81 -3.67
C LYS A 134 -10.67 25.65 -4.66
N SER A 135 -10.05 25.76 -5.83
CA SER A 135 -10.10 24.72 -6.87
C SER A 135 -9.41 23.44 -6.41
N SER A 136 -8.27 23.54 -5.71
CA SER A 136 -7.56 22.41 -5.12
C SER A 136 -8.43 21.67 -4.10
N LYS A 137 -9.12 22.40 -3.20
CA LYS A 137 -9.99 21.77 -2.21
C LYS A 137 -11.13 20.98 -2.87
N GLU A 138 -11.84 21.62 -3.81
CA GLU A 138 -12.96 20.97 -4.50
C GLU A 138 -12.49 19.82 -5.41
N TRP A 139 -11.26 19.90 -5.96
CA TRP A 139 -10.64 18.82 -6.71
C TRP A 139 -10.36 17.59 -5.85
N LEU A 140 -9.81 17.80 -4.64
CA LEU A 140 -9.54 16.72 -3.68
C LEU A 140 -10.84 16.01 -3.25
N GLU A 141 -11.92 16.76 -3.04
CA GLU A 141 -13.24 16.20 -2.72
C GLU A 141 -13.80 15.36 -3.87
N GLU A 142 -13.67 15.84 -5.10
CA GLU A 142 -14.14 15.11 -6.30
C GLU A 142 -13.37 13.80 -6.51
N VAL A 143 -12.04 13.84 -6.41
CA VAL A 143 -11.21 12.64 -6.50
C VAL A 143 -11.58 11.66 -5.39
N SER A 144 -11.80 12.14 -4.17
CA SER A 144 -12.21 11.27 -3.07
C SER A 144 -13.59 10.62 -3.30
N ASP A 145 -14.54 11.33 -3.91
CA ASP A 145 -15.86 10.78 -4.26
C ASP A 145 -15.76 9.74 -5.38
N TYR A 146 -14.92 9.99 -6.37
CA TYR A 146 -14.64 9.03 -7.44
C TYR A 146 -14.02 7.74 -6.88
N GLU A 147 -13.08 7.83 -5.94
CA GLU A 147 -12.50 6.66 -5.27
C GLU A 147 -13.49 5.86 -4.42
N LYS A 148 -14.53 6.50 -3.86
CA LYS A 148 -15.61 5.77 -3.18
C LYS A 148 -16.39 4.91 -4.17
N MET A 149 -16.68 5.44 -5.36
CA MET A 149 -17.32 4.68 -6.44
C MET A 149 -16.45 3.50 -6.89
N LEU A 150 -15.13 3.69 -7.01
CA LEU A 150 -14.20 2.56 -7.27
C LEU A 150 -14.27 1.50 -6.15
N GLY A 151 -14.39 1.92 -4.88
CA GLY A 151 -14.65 1.02 -3.76
C GLY A 151 -15.94 0.20 -3.89
N ASP A 152 -17.02 0.82 -4.39
CA ASP A 152 -18.29 0.12 -4.64
C ASP A 152 -18.16 -0.91 -5.77
N LEU A 153 -17.39 -0.61 -6.82
CA LEU A 153 -17.08 -1.55 -7.91
C LEU A 153 -16.25 -2.73 -7.39
N GLN A 154 -15.23 -2.48 -6.58
CA GLN A 154 -14.44 -3.52 -5.94
C GLN A 154 -15.31 -4.44 -5.08
N PHE A 155 -16.20 -3.86 -4.27
CA PHE A 155 -17.12 -4.63 -3.42
C PHE A 155 -18.09 -5.49 -4.26
N SER A 156 -18.52 -4.95 -5.41
CA SER A 156 -19.42 -5.64 -6.33
C SER A 156 -18.70 -6.66 -7.23
N LYS A 157 -17.36 -6.74 -7.19
CA LYS A 157 -16.54 -7.57 -8.09
C LYS A 157 -16.69 -7.18 -9.58
N GLU A 158 -16.88 -5.87 -9.85
CA GLU A 158 -16.82 -5.30 -11.21
C GLU A 158 -15.36 -4.96 -11.56
N ASP A 159 -14.50 -5.97 -11.64
CA ASP A 159 -13.04 -5.79 -11.72
C ASP A 159 -12.62 -5.05 -13.00
N GLU A 160 -13.27 -5.32 -14.14
CA GLU A 160 -12.97 -4.66 -15.41
C GLU A 160 -13.29 -3.16 -15.37
N ALA A 161 -14.52 -2.80 -15.00
CA ALA A 161 -14.92 -1.40 -14.83
C ALA A 161 -14.05 -0.69 -13.79
N LEU A 162 -13.70 -1.37 -12.69
CA LEU A 162 -12.80 -0.86 -11.66
C LEU A 162 -11.41 -0.54 -12.23
N ILE A 163 -10.80 -1.47 -12.97
CA ILE A 163 -9.47 -1.31 -13.56
C ILE A 163 -9.45 -0.14 -14.54
N ILE A 164 -10.45 -0.06 -15.44
CA ILE A 164 -10.55 1.01 -16.44
C ILE A 164 -10.73 2.36 -15.75
N LEU A 165 -11.73 2.49 -14.88
CA LEU A 165 -12.05 3.77 -14.24
C LEU A 165 -10.98 4.22 -13.24
N ALA A 166 -10.27 3.30 -12.58
CA ALA A 166 -9.11 3.65 -11.77
C ALA A 166 -7.94 4.16 -12.63
N SER A 167 -7.72 3.54 -13.79
CA SER A 167 -6.69 3.99 -14.75
C SER A 167 -7.01 5.38 -15.32
N VAL A 168 -8.28 5.66 -15.60
CA VAL A 168 -8.78 6.99 -15.96
C VAL A 168 -8.43 8.02 -14.88
N LEU A 169 -8.73 7.71 -13.62
CA LEU A 169 -8.44 8.62 -12.51
C LEU A 169 -6.96 8.94 -12.41
N ILE A 170 -6.07 7.95 -12.57
CA ILE A 170 -4.61 8.17 -12.58
C ILE A 170 -4.22 9.15 -13.70
N LYS A 171 -4.72 8.94 -14.92
CA LYS A 171 -4.41 9.79 -16.09
C LYS A 171 -4.90 11.22 -15.87
N VAL A 172 -6.18 11.38 -15.53
CA VAL A 172 -6.82 12.68 -15.28
C VAL A 172 -6.11 13.44 -14.15
N VAL A 173 -5.81 12.79 -13.01
CA VAL A 173 -5.09 13.42 -11.89
C VAL A 173 -3.64 13.77 -12.24
N LYS A 174 -3.01 13.01 -13.12
CA LYS A 174 -1.66 13.31 -13.61
C LYS A 174 -1.66 14.54 -14.53
N GLU A 175 -2.65 14.65 -15.41
CA GLU A 175 -2.75 15.70 -16.43
C GLU A 175 -3.34 17.00 -15.89
N THR A 176 -4.19 16.93 -14.86
CA THR A 176 -4.76 18.09 -14.20
C THR A 176 -3.69 18.85 -13.40
N SER A 177 -3.15 19.92 -14.00
CA SER A 177 -2.21 20.85 -13.38
C SER A 177 -2.93 21.98 -12.62
N TRP A 178 -2.18 22.89 -11.98
CA TRP A 178 -2.67 24.07 -11.26
C TRP A 178 -3.38 23.77 -9.93
N VAL A 179 -3.76 22.54 -9.64
CA VAL A 179 -4.30 22.11 -8.35
C VAL A 179 -3.38 21.11 -7.65
N ASP A 180 -3.63 20.89 -6.36
CA ASP A 180 -2.92 19.87 -5.58
C ASP A 180 -3.17 18.47 -6.15
N ARG A 181 -2.11 17.67 -6.24
CA ARG A 181 -2.22 16.28 -6.73
C ARG A 181 -2.55 15.33 -5.57
N PRO A 182 -3.78 14.77 -5.49
CA PRO A 182 -4.11 13.77 -4.48
C PRO A 182 -3.27 12.50 -4.64
N LEU A 183 -3.04 11.84 -3.51
CA LEU A 183 -2.50 10.49 -3.49
C LEU A 183 -3.66 9.49 -3.60
N LEU A 184 -3.57 8.63 -4.59
CA LEU A 184 -4.63 7.70 -4.96
C LEU A 184 -4.51 6.38 -4.18
N LYS A 185 -5.66 5.82 -3.78
CA LYS A 185 -5.83 4.48 -3.21
C LYS A 185 -5.66 3.39 -4.27
N TYR A 186 -6.09 3.68 -5.51
CA TYR A 186 -5.93 2.81 -6.66
C TYR A 186 -4.81 3.34 -7.54
N ASP A 187 -3.57 3.16 -7.08
CA ASP A 187 -2.39 3.48 -7.87
C ASP A 187 -2.09 2.38 -8.91
N GLY A 188 -1.06 2.60 -9.73
CA GLY A 188 -0.70 1.65 -10.79
C GLY A 188 -0.35 0.24 -10.26
N ALA A 189 0.27 0.15 -9.08
CA ALA A 189 0.62 -1.14 -8.48
C ALA A 189 -0.62 -1.89 -7.99
N ARG A 190 -1.57 -1.19 -7.36
CA ARG A 190 -2.86 -1.76 -6.93
C ARG A 190 -3.70 -2.20 -8.12
N ILE A 191 -3.78 -1.39 -9.18
CA ILE A 191 -4.51 -1.75 -10.41
C ILE A 191 -3.90 -3.00 -11.04
N GLN A 192 -2.56 -3.06 -11.16
CA GLN A 192 -1.89 -4.22 -11.71
C GLN A 192 -2.16 -5.47 -10.87
N PHE A 193 -2.15 -5.35 -9.53
CA PHE A 193 -2.47 -6.45 -8.65
C PHE A 193 -3.92 -6.96 -8.83
N ILE A 194 -4.90 -6.05 -8.95
CA ILE A 194 -6.30 -6.42 -9.20
C ILE A 194 -6.42 -7.13 -10.55
N ARG A 195 -5.77 -6.60 -11.59
CA ARG A 195 -5.73 -7.23 -12.92
C ARG A 195 -5.13 -8.63 -12.86
N ASP A 196 -3.95 -8.78 -12.28
CA ASP A 196 -3.26 -10.07 -12.15
C ASP A 196 -4.13 -11.07 -11.39
N ARG A 197 -4.84 -10.63 -10.34
CA ARG A 197 -5.79 -11.46 -9.61
C ARG A 197 -6.97 -11.89 -10.48
N ALA A 198 -7.63 -10.94 -11.14
CA ALA A 198 -8.80 -11.23 -11.98
C ALA A 198 -8.45 -12.23 -13.09
N THR A 199 -7.27 -12.11 -13.70
CA THR A 199 -6.80 -13.02 -14.74
C THR A 199 -6.46 -14.43 -14.22
N ASN A 200 -6.10 -14.58 -12.94
CA ASN A 200 -5.62 -15.86 -12.38
C ASN A 200 -6.58 -16.49 -11.35
N ILE A 201 -7.73 -15.88 -11.07
CA ILE A 201 -8.61 -16.30 -9.97
C ILE A 201 -9.05 -17.76 -10.09
N ASP A 202 -9.54 -18.19 -11.26
CA ASP A 202 -10.02 -19.55 -11.49
C ASP A 202 -8.89 -20.58 -11.37
N ARG A 203 -7.70 -20.22 -11.87
CA ARG A 203 -6.50 -21.05 -11.74
C ARG A 203 -6.13 -21.23 -10.27
N TRP A 204 -6.13 -20.16 -9.47
CA TRP A 204 -5.81 -20.26 -8.05
C TRP A 204 -6.87 -21.02 -7.27
N LEU A 205 -8.16 -20.83 -7.56
CA LEU A 205 -9.23 -21.61 -6.94
C LEU A 205 -9.10 -23.11 -7.24
N THR A 206 -8.78 -23.45 -8.49
CA THR A 206 -8.55 -24.85 -8.90
C THR A 206 -7.34 -25.45 -8.18
N LEU A 207 -6.21 -24.73 -8.16
CA LEU A 207 -5.01 -25.16 -7.44
C LEU A 207 -5.25 -25.27 -5.93
N ALA A 208 -6.06 -24.38 -5.35
CA ALA A 208 -6.43 -24.44 -3.95
C ALA A 208 -7.25 -25.70 -3.63
N ALA A 209 -8.19 -26.07 -4.49
CA ALA A 209 -8.98 -27.29 -4.35
C ALA A 209 -8.08 -28.54 -4.45
N HIS A 210 -7.27 -28.66 -5.50
CA HIS A 210 -6.35 -29.80 -5.66
C HIS A 210 -5.36 -29.93 -4.49
N ALA A 211 -4.81 -28.82 -4.01
CA ALA A 211 -3.91 -28.84 -2.85
C ALA A 211 -4.64 -29.29 -1.57
N ALA A 212 -5.92 -28.91 -1.39
CA ALA A 212 -6.71 -29.38 -0.26
C ALA A 212 -7.00 -30.88 -0.35
N ASP A 213 -7.29 -31.39 -1.55
CA ASP A 213 -7.54 -32.83 -1.78
C ASP A 213 -6.28 -33.67 -1.57
N ALA A 214 -5.11 -33.08 -1.82
CA ALA A 214 -3.80 -33.68 -1.54
C ALA A 214 -3.32 -33.50 -0.09
N ASP A 215 -4.15 -32.95 0.80
CA ASP A 215 -3.82 -32.61 2.20
C ASP A 215 -2.66 -31.61 2.37
N GLU A 216 -2.33 -30.86 1.31
CA GLU A 216 -1.36 -29.76 1.34
C GLU A 216 -2.04 -28.46 1.82
N LEU A 217 -2.52 -28.46 3.07
CA LEU A 217 -3.36 -27.39 3.61
C LEU A 217 -2.68 -26.01 3.59
N GLU A 218 -1.37 -25.92 3.85
CA GLU A 218 -0.62 -24.66 3.76
C GLU A 218 -0.61 -24.07 2.34
N LEU A 219 -0.45 -24.94 1.33
CA LEU A 219 -0.45 -24.52 -0.07
C LEU A 219 -1.86 -24.08 -0.50
N SER A 220 -2.86 -24.87 -0.12
CA SER A 220 -4.26 -24.55 -0.38
C SER A 220 -4.69 -23.22 0.26
N TYR A 221 -4.28 -22.97 1.51
CA TYR A 221 -4.50 -21.71 2.22
C TYR A 221 -3.92 -20.51 1.45
N ASP A 222 -2.68 -20.62 0.97
CA ASP A 222 -2.02 -19.55 0.19
C ASP A 222 -2.73 -19.28 -1.15
N PHE A 223 -3.20 -20.32 -1.84
CA PHE A 223 -3.95 -20.14 -3.08
C PHE A 223 -5.32 -19.48 -2.86
N TYR A 224 -6.08 -19.89 -1.84
CA TYR A 224 -7.34 -19.22 -1.49
C TYR A 224 -7.11 -17.75 -1.11
N ARG A 225 -6.03 -17.45 -0.39
CA ARG A 225 -5.60 -16.09 -0.05
C ARG A 225 -5.30 -15.26 -1.31
N LYS A 226 -4.54 -15.81 -2.27
CA LYS A 226 -4.24 -15.15 -3.56
C LYS A 226 -5.51 -14.89 -4.38
N ALA A 227 -6.40 -15.88 -4.43
CA ALA A 227 -7.71 -15.77 -5.07
C ALA A 227 -8.67 -14.78 -4.37
N GLY A 228 -8.38 -14.35 -3.14
CA GLY A 228 -9.29 -13.50 -2.36
C GLY A 228 -10.54 -14.23 -1.87
N SER A 229 -10.51 -15.57 -1.78
CA SER A 229 -11.61 -16.38 -1.27
C SER A 229 -11.53 -16.50 0.25
N GLU A 230 -12.24 -15.63 0.97
CA GLU A 230 -12.24 -15.63 2.44
C GLU A 230 -12.82 -16.92 3.02
N SER A 231 -13.91 -17.43 2.46
CA SER A 231 -14.54 -18.69 2.91
C SER A 231 -13.64 -19.90 2.67
N GLY A 232 -12.99 -19.98 1.51
CA GLY A 232 -12.02 -21.03 1.19
C GLY A 232 -10.81 -20.98 2.12
N ARG A 233 -10.26 -19.79 2.32
CA ARG A 233 -9.13 -19.53 3.22
C ARG A 233 -9.47 -19.90 4.67
N PHE A 234 -10.66 -19.53 5.15
CA PHE A 234 -11.12 -19.88 6.49
C PHE A 234 -11.26 -21.40 6.66
N ARG A 235 -11.96 -22.07 5.74
CA ARG A 235 -12.20 -23.51 5.82
C ARG A 235 -10.91 -24.32 5.89
N VAL A 236 -9.95 -24.01 5.02
CA VAL A 236 -8.66 -24.72 5.00
C VAL A 236 -7.75 -24.28 6.14
N GLY A 237 -7.73 -22.99 6.47
CA GLY A 237 -6.95 -22.47 7.60
C GLY A 237 -7.39 -23.07 8.93
N ALA A 238 -8.69 -23.24 9.15
CA ALA A 238 -9.22 -23.86 10.36
C ALA A 238 -8.83 -25.34 10.46
N LYS A 239 -8.87 -26.08 9.34
CA LYS A 239 -8.36 -27.46 9.28
C LYS A 239 -6.87 -27.51 9.62
N LEU A 240 -6.07 -26.64 9.03
CA LEU A 240 -4.63 -26.54 9.28
C LEU A 240 -4.33 -26.20 10.75
N ALA A 241 -5.08 -25.27 11.34
CA ALA A 241 -4.90 -24.89 12.74
C ALA A 241 -5.21 -26.06 13.68
N ASN A 242 -6.29 -26.79 13.46
CA ASN A 242 -6.63 -28.01 14.22
C ASN A 242 -5.58 -29.11 14.03
N GLN A 243 -5.06 -29.30 12.82
CA GLN A 243 -4.00 -30.26 12.55
C GLN A 243 -2.73 -29.90 13.35
N LEU A 244 -2.30 -28.63 13.29
CA LEU A 244 -1.14 -28.14 14.04
C LEU A 244 -1.31 -28.33 15.55
N GLU A 245 -2.51 -28.10 16.07
CA GLU A 245 -2.85 -28.36 17.47
C GLU A 245 -2.68 -29.85 17.81
N SER A 246 -3.24 -30.75 17.00
CA SER A 246 -3.12 -32.21 17.21
C SER A 246 -1.68 -32.73 17.08
N GLU A 247 -0.85 -32.06 16.27
CA GLU A 247 0.58 -32.35 16.12
C GLU A 247 1.43 -31.77 17.27
N GLY A 248 0.83 -31.01 18.19
CA GLY A 248 1.51 -30.38 19.33
C GLY A 248 2.15 -29.02 19.02
N TYR A 249 1.97 -28.46 17.82
CA TYR A 249 2.48 -27.15 17.41
C TYR A 249 1.51 -26.02 17.79
N LEU A 250 1.24 -25.88 19.09
CA LEU A 250 0.27 -24.93 19.65
C LEU A 250 0.54 -23.47 19.24
N GLY A 251 1.80 -23.06 19.12
CA GLY A 251 2.18 -21.72 18.72
C GLY A 251 1.84 -21.43 17.26
N SER A 252 2.07 -22.40 16.37
CA SER A 252 1.61 -22.32 14.97
C SER A 252 0.08 -22.30 14.87
N ALA A 253 -0.62 -23.13 15.65
CA ALA A 253 -2.09 -23.17 15.67
C ALA A 253 -2.70 -21.84 16.14
N VAL A 254 -2.23 -21.30 17.27
CA VAL A 254 -2.62 -19.98 17.79
C VAL A 254 -2.41 -18.91 16.73
N ASN A 255 -1.25 -18.89 16.07
CA ASN A 255 -0.96 -17.91 15.02
C ASN A 255 -1.95 -17.99 13.85
N PHE A 256 -2.33 -19.20 13.41
CA PHE A 256 -3.33 -19.37 12.36
C PHE A 256 -4.73 -18.93 12.78
N TRP A 257 -5.19 -19.27 13.98
CA TRP A 257 -6.49 -18.79 14.47
C TRP A 257 -6.57 -17.26 14.49
N LYS A 258 -5.50 -16.59 14.91
CA LYS A 258 -5.40 -15.13 14.86
C LYS A 258 -5.47 -14.57 13.43
N ARG A 259 -4.82 -15.21 12.46
CA ARG A 259 -4.85 -14.83 11.03
C ARG A 259 -6.24 -15.00 10.40
N LEU A 260 -7.04 -15.90 10.96
CA LEU A 260 -8.44 -16.15 10.60
C LEU A 260 -9.43 -15.24 11.34
N ASP A 261 -8.94 -14.28 12.14
CA ASP A 261 -9.76 -13.39 12.97
C ASP A 261 -10.55 -14.12 14.08
N GLU A 262 -10.12 -15.33 14.44
CA GLU A 262 -10.67 -16.16 15.52
C GLU A 262 -9.87 -15.98 16.82
N GLY A 263 -9.88 -14.75 17.34
CA GLY A 263 -9.11 -14.35 18.51
C GLY A 263 -9.49 -15.12 19.79
N ASP A 264 -10.77 -15.46 19.95
CA ASP A 264 -11.26 -16.20 21.13
C ASP A 264 -10.69 -17.62 21.15
N ARG A 265 -10.69 -18.31 20.01
CA ARG A 265 -10.09 -19.64 19.87
C ARG A 265 -8.58 -19.61 20.13
N ALA A 266 -7.89 -18.59 19.60
CA ALA A 266 -6.47 -18.39 19.87
C ALA A 266 -6.18 -18.14 21.37
N ASN A 267 -7.07 -17.43 22.07
CA ASN A 267 -6.94 -17.15 23.49
C ASN A 267 -7.24 -18.37 24.36
N GLU A 268 -8.16 -19.25 23.96
CA GLU A 268 -8.41 -20.54 24.62
C GLU A 268 -7.15 -21.40 24.65
N LEU A 269 -6.52 -21.62 23.49
CA LEU A 269 -5.26 -22.39 23.39
C LEU A 269 -4.11 -21.76 24.20
N ARG A 270 -4.06 -20.42 24.25
CA ARG A 270 -3.09 -19.70 25.09
C ARG A 270 -3.31 -19.89 26.59
N LYS A 271 -4.53 -20.21 27.05
CA LYS A 271 -4.78 -20.52 28.47
C LYS A 271 -4.23 -21.89 28.85
N GLU A 272 -4.25 -22.85 27.92
CA GLU A 272 -3.67 -24.19 28.12
C GLU A 272 -2.15 -24.12 28.26
N LYS A 273 -1.49 -23.28 27.45
CA LYS A 273 -0.06 -23.02 27.53
C LYS A 273 0.25 -21.52 27.45
N SER A 274 0.38 -20.90 28.61
CA SER A 274 0.61 -19.46 28.74
C SER A 274 1.94 -19.01 28.12
N LYS A 275 3.01 -19.80 28.28
CA LYS A 275 4.33 -19.55 27.72
C LYS A 275 4.63 -20.54 26.59
N LEU A 276 4.59 -20.02 25.36
CA LEU A 276 5.02 -20.76 24.17
C LEU A 276 6.54 -20.70 24.04
N SER A 277 7.16 -21.81 23.66
CA SER A 277 8.59 -21.90 23.32
C SER A 277 8.76 -22.05 21.81
N HIS A 278 10.01 -22.09 21.34
CA HIS A 278 10.28 -22.37 19.93
C HIS A 278 9.73 -23.72 19.46
N GLU A 279 9.68 -24.75 20.31
CA GLU A 279 9.19 -26.09 19.95
C GLU A 279 7.71 -26.12 19.58
N ASP A 280 6.93 -25.15 20.07
CA ASP A 280 5.50 -25.03 19.78
C ASP A 280 5.20 -24.53 18.36
N TYR A 281 6.22 -24.27 17.55
CA TYR A 281 6.08 -23.81 16.17
C TYR A 281 6.67 -24.81 15.19
N LYS A 282 5.86 -25.19 14.20
CA LYS A 282 6.25 -26.08 13.10
C LYS A 282 7.34 -25.43 12.24
N SER A 283 8.36 -26.22 11.89
CA SER A 283 9.44 -25.77 11.00
C SER A 283 8.93 -25.68 9.56
N LEU A 284 9.29 -24.59 8.88
CA LEU A 284 8.94 -24.28 7.49
C LEU A 284 10.22 -24.20 6.65
N GLU A 285 10.22 -24.87 5.51
CA GLU A 285 11.38 -24.90 4.59
C GLU A 285 11.08 -24.26 3.24
N GLY A 286 12.13 -23.76 2.59
CA GLY A 286 12.06 -23.23 1.24
C GLY A 286 10.91 -22.24 1.02
N ALA A 287 9.99 -22.60 0.14
CA ALA A 287 8.83 -21.82 -0.25
C ALA A 287 7.74 -21.72 0.83
N ALA A 288 7.64 -22.69 1.75
CA ALA A 288 6.64 -22.67 2.82
C ALA A 288 6.87 -21.48 3.77
N LEU A 289 8.14 -21.26 4.15
CA LEU A 289 8.51 -20.10 4.96
C LEU A 289 8.18 -18.78 4.25
N THR A 290 8.46 -18.69 2.95
CA THR A 290 8.16 -17.48 2.17
C THR A 290 6.66 -17.21 2.10
N ARG A 291 5.83 -18.23 1.83
CA ARG A 291 4.36 -18.10 1.81
C ARG A 291 3.79 -17.70 3.17
N ASN A 292 4.42 -18.16 4.25
CA ASN A 292 3.98 -17.84 5.60
C ASN A 292 4.33 -16.40 6.02
N VAL A 293 5.49 -15.89 5.59
CA VAL A 293 6.09 -14.65 6.11
C VAL A 293 5.90 -13.44 5.19
N ALA A 294 6.12 -13.60 3.89
CA ALA A 294 6.11 -12.48 2.95
C ALA A 294 4.79 -11.67 2.96
N PRO A 295 3.60 -12.29 3.04
CA PRO A 295 2.35 -11.52 3.04
C PRO A 295 2.08 -10.72 4.32
N ALA A 296 2.80 -11.01 5.41
CA ALA A 296 2.73 -10.22 6.65
C ALA A 296 3.64 -8.97 6.60
N CYS A 297 4.52 -8.88 5.61
CA CYS A 297 5.42 -7.75 5.41
C CYS A 297 4.70 -6.62 4.66
N VAL A 298 5.05 -5.38 4.98
CA VAL A 298 4.40 -4.18 4.45
C VAL A 298 5.42 -3.11 4.09
N ARG A 299 5.07 -2.24 3.14
CA ARG A 299 5.85 -1.04 2.82
C ARG A 299 5.40 0.11 3.71
N ILE A 300 6.35 0.76 4.36
CA ILE A 300 6.13 2.00 5.10
C ILE A 300 6.61 3.16 4.22
N SER A 301 5.82 4.21 4.10
CA SER A 301 6.17 5.39 3.30
C SER A 301 5.81 6.69 3.99
N THR A 302 6.73 7.65 3.90
CA THR A 302 6.57 9.03 4.37
C THR A 302 7.21 9.98 3.35
N ALA A 303 7.18 11.29 3.61
CA ALA A 303 7.94 12.26 2.81
C ALA A 303 9.47 12.02 2.84
N ASN A 304 9.99 11.29 3.84
CA ASN A 304 11.43 11.04 3.99
C ASN A 304 11.92 9.79 3.26
N GLY A 305 11.02 8.97 2.71
CA GLY A 305 11.38 7.77 1.96
C GLY A 305 10.48 6.57 2.25
N GLN A 306 11.00 5.39 1.92
CA GLN A 306 10.30 4.12 2.08
C GLN A 306 11.18 3.12 2.83
N GLU A 307 10.56 2.35 3.71
CA GLU A 307 11.18 1.26 4.48
C GLU A 307 10.18 0.09 4.56
N SER A 308 10.61 -1.02 5.16
CA SER A 308 9.79 -2.20 5.40
C SER A 308 9.19 -2.19 6.80
N GLY A 309 8.17 -2.99 7.01
CA GLY A 309 7.57 -3.30 8.30
C GLY A 309 6.84 -4.62 8.24
N PHE A 310 6.21 -5.02 9.32
CA PHE A 310 5.41 -6.25 9.35
C PHE A 310 4.32 -6.21 10.42
N PHE A 311 3.27 -6.99 10.21
CA PHE A 311 2.23 -7.20 11.21
C PHE A 311 2.71 -8.14 12.32
N PHE A 312 2.50 -7.72 13.58
CA PHE A 312 2.86 -8.52 14.77
C PHE A 312 1.65 -8.87 15.65
N LYS A 313 0.52 -8.19 15.43
CA LYS A 313 -0.73 -8.34 16.20
C LYS A 313 -1.93 -8.06 15.30
N GLU A 314 -3.02 -8.77 15.57
CA GLU A 314 -4.31 -8.67 14.89
C GLU A 314 -4.87 -7.25 14.87
N GLY A 315 -5.78 -6.99 13.94
CA GLY A 315 -6.42 -5.69 13.82
C GLY A 315 -5.51 -4.61 13.24
N GLY A 316 -4.44 -4.96 12.54
CA GLY A 316 -3.66 -4.03 11.73
C GLY A 316 -2.56 -3.32 12.51
N HIS A 317 -1.95 -4.00 13.48
CA HIS A 317 -0.80 -3.48 14.22
C HIS A 317 0.51 -3.85 13.52
N VAL A 318 1.30 -2.84 13.18
CA VAL A 318 2.53 -2.97 12.40
C VAL A 318 3.71 -2.46 13.22
N VAL A 319 4.85 -3.13 13.10
CA VAL A 319 6.15 -2.66 13.63
C VAL A 319 7.08 -2.31 12.48
N THR A 320 7.89 -1.28 12.67
CA THR A 320 8.91 -0.79 11.72
C THR A 320 10.01 0.01 12.43
N CYS A 321 10.98 0.53 11.70
CA CYS A 321 11.98 1.47 12.20
C CYS A 321 11.44 2.91 12.26
N LYS A 322 11.97 3.72 13.20
CA LYS A 322 11.42 5.07 13.47
C LYS A 322 11.95 6.15 12.55
N ARG A 323 13.12 5.97 11.92
CA ARG A 323 13.88 7.07 11.28
C ARG A 323 13.12 7.82 10.19
N ILE A 324 12.34 7.13 9.35
CA ILE A 324 11.57 7.81 8.29
C ILE A 324 10.28 8.44 8.80
N LEU A 325 9.87 8.16 10.05
CA LEU A 325 8.62 8.65 10.62
C LEU A 325 8.73 10.07 11.17
N LEU A 326 9.94 10.57 11.42
CA LEU A 326 10.17 11.87 12.05
C LEU A 326 10.72 12.89 11.05
N GLY A 327 10.13 14.08 11.02
CA GLY A 327 10.63 15.24 10.29
C GLY A 327 11.91 15.82 10.90
N GLN A 328 12.51 16.80 10.24
CA GLN A 328 13.69 17.51 10.76
C GLN A 328 13.41 18.25 12.07
N ASP A 329 12.15 18.65 12.29
CA ASP A 329 11.66 19.28 13.50
C ASP A 329 11.28 18.28 14.60
N GLY A 330 11.53 16.98 14.39
CA GLY A 330 11.19 15.91 15.33
C GLY A 330 9.70 15.55 15.37
N LYS A 331 8.85 16.15 14.52
CA LYS A 331 7.43 15.81 14.46
C LYS A 331 7.16 14.57 13.64
N VAL A 332 6.10 13.86 13.99
CA VAL A 332 5.63 12.69 13.24
C VAL A 332 5.08 13.15 11.89
N LEU A 333 5.65 12.60 10.82
CA LEU A 333 5.18 12.80 9.45
C LEU A 333 3.93 11.96 9.17
N PRO A 334 3.09 12.35 8.19
CA PRO A 334 2.06 11.47 7.68
C PRO A 334 2.65 10.14 7.19
N VAL A 335 2.21 9.03 7.77
CA VAL A 335 2.69 7.68 7.46
C VAL A 335 1.64 6.93 6.66
N ARG A 336 2.08 6.23 5.60
CA ARG A 336 1.26 5.23 4.91
C ARG A 336 1.89 3.86 4.99
N VAL A 337 1.03 2.86 5.09
CA VAL A 337 1.38 1.44 5.04
C VAL A 337 0.73 0.84 3.80
N THR A 338 1.52 0.24 2.92
CA THR A 338 1.03 -0.44 1.72
C THR A 338 1.26 -1.93 1.85
N LEU A 339 0.22 -2.73 1.63
CA LEU A 339 0.23 -4.18 1.77
C LEU A 339 0.71 -4.88 0.50
N GLU A 340 0.92 -6.20 0.57
CA GLU A 340 1.30 -7.04 -0.59
C GLU A 340 0.38 -6.83 -1.79
N ASP A 341 -0.92 -6.64 -1.52
CA ASP A 341 -1.94 -6.47 -2.53
C ASP A 341 -2.03 -5.03 -3.10
N GLY A 342 -1.17 -4.12 -2.64
CA GLY A 342 -1.15 -2.72 -3.04
C GLY A 342 -2.15 -1.82 -2.31
N GLN A 343 -3.00 -2.34 -1.41
CA GLN A 343 -3.84 -1.45 -0.61
C GLN A 343 -2.98 -0.57 0.29
N SER A 344 -3.22 0.75 0.23
CA SER A 344 -2.49 1.74 1.03
C SER A 344 -3.38 2.39 2.08
N PHE A 345 -2.92 2.39 3.33
CA PHE A 345 -3.64 2.90 4.49
C PHE A 345 -2.89 4.06 5.12
N LYS A 346 -3.62 5.10 5.53
CA LYS A 346 -3.10 6.08 6.50
C LYS A 346 -2.87 5.36 7.83
N ALA A 347 -1.70 5.53 8.42
CA ALA A 347 -1.34 4.90 9.68
C ALA A 347 -1.39 5.90 10.84
N LYS A 348 -1.89 5.46 11.99
CA LYS A 348 -1.71 6.14 13.27
C LYS A 348 -0.44 5.61 13.92
N VAL A 349 0.46 6.50 14.33
CA VAL A 349 1.62 6.11 15.15
C VAL A 349 1.13 5.86 16.57
N LEU A 350 1.32 4.64 17.07
CA LEU A 350 0.95 4.24 18.43
C LEU A 350 2.03 4.63 19.44
N GLY A 351 3.29 4.48 19.05
CA GLY A 351 4.42 4.89 19.87
C GLY A 351 5.73 4.80 19.09
N ILE A 352 6.72 5.58 19.54
CA ILE A 352 8.07 5.61 19.01
C ILE A 352 9.01 5.43 20.20
N SER A 353 9.93 4.46 20.11
CA SER A 353 10.90 4.26 21.18
C SER A 353 11.90 5.42 21.21
N GLU A 354 12.24 5.90 22.41
CA GLU A 354 13.29 6.91 22.59
C GLU A 354 14.69 6.30 22.35
N GLY A 355 14.98 5.16 22.99
CA GLY A 355 16.29 4.50 22.91
C GLY A 355 16.50 3.64 21.67
N ASN A 356 15.48 2.90 21.24
CA ASN A 356 15.62 1.93 20.13
C ASN A 356 15.05 2.48 18.82
N ASP A 357 15.55 2.01 17.68
CA ASP A 357 15.11 2.38 16.34
C ASP A 357 13.88 1.56 15.92
N ILE A 358 12.81 1.70 16.70
CA ILE A 358 11.55 0.97 16.55
C ILE A 358 10.36 1.88 16.79
N ALA A 359 9.29 1.65 16.03
CA ALA A 359 8.00 2.29 16.19
C ALA A 359 6.87 1.29 15.93
N ALA A 360 5.71 1.56 16.53
CA ALA A 360 4.48 0.81 16.30
C ALA A 360 3.44 1.69 15.62
N LEU A 361 2.75 1.10 14.64
CA LEU A 361 1.76 1.74 13.80
C LEU A 361 0.44 0.97 13.87
N LYS A 362 -0.67 1.66 13.61
CA LYS A 362 -2.01 1.08 13.49
C LYS A 362 -2.67 1.52 12.19
N ILE A 363 -3.22 0.56 11.46
CA ILE A 363 -4.02 0.80 10.25
C ILE A 363 -5.42 0.19 10.38
N ALA A 364 -6.33 0.61 9.49
CA ALA A 364 -7.69 0.09 9.40
C ALA A 364 -7.74 -1.18 8.53
N CYS A 365 -6.98 -2.20 8.91
CA CYS A 365 -6.96 -3.52 8.26
C CYS A 365 -7.19 -4.58 9.33
N ARG A 366 -8.33 -5.29 9.26
CA ARG A 366 -8.72 -6.28 10.28
C ARG A 366 -8.06 -7.64 10.03
N VAL A 367 -8.25 -8.15 8.81
CA VAL A 367 -7.76 -9.46 8.39
C VAL A 367 -6.44 -9.30 7.65
N HIS A 368 -5.37 -9.88 8.20
CA HIS A 368 -4.03 -9.86 7.61
C HIS A 368 -3.21 -11.05 8.11
N GLU A 369 -2.15 -11.40 7.41
CA GLU A 369 -1.14 -12.31 7.96
C GLU A 369 -0.37 -11.59 9.09
N LEU A 370 0.12 -12.33 10.08
CA LEU A 370 0.91 -11.77 11.18
C LEU A 370 2.02 -12.73 11.60
N LEU A 371 3.07 -12.17 12.19
CA LEU A 371 4.26 -12.92 12.60
C LEU A 371 4.39 -12.97 14.12
N PRO A 372 4.55 -14.17 14.71
CA PRO A 372 4.93 -14.29 16.12
C PRO A 372 6.36 -13.76 16.32
N ILE A 373 6.63 -13.15 17.47
CA ILE A 373 7.97 -12.70 17.85
C ILE A 373 8.60 -13.79 18.71
N GLY A 374 9.81 -14.21 18.36
CA GLY A 374 10.57 -15.21 19.10
C GLY A 374 11.17 -14.65 20.40
N ASP A 375 11.97 -15.48 21.05
CA ASP A 375 12.62 -15.13 22.31
C ASP A 375 14.09 -14.81 22.11
N ARG A 376 14.68 -14.05 23.04
CA ARG A 376 16.09 -13.64 22.95
C ARG A 376 17.02 -14.84 23.10
N GLU A 377 16.64 -15.80 23.93
CA GLU A 377 17.40 -16.99 24.30
C GLU A 377 17.64 -17.93 23.11
N ASP A 378 16.81 -17.81 22.07
CA ASP A 378 16.92 -18.60 20.85
C ASP A 378 17.97 -18.02 19.86
N LEU A 379 18.43 -16.78 20.04
CA LEU A 379 19.46 -16.17 19.21
C LEU A 379 20.85 -16.68 19.59
N LYS A 380 21.49 -17.41 18.68
CA LYS A 380 22.83 -17.99 18.86
C LYS A 380 23.73 -17.68 17.67
N SER A 381 25.03 -17.53 17.90
CA SER A 381 26.01 -17.44 16.82
C SER A 381 25.93 -18.68 15.91
N GLY A 382 26.04 -18.46 14.60
CA GLY A 382 25.88 -19.48 13.58
C GLY A 382 24.43 -19.78 13.19
N LEU A 383 23.43 -19.24 13.90
CA LEU A 383 22.03 -19.45 13.55
C LEU A 383 21.71 -18.88 12.17
N THR A 384 21.13 -19.71 11.30
CA THR A 384 20.62 -19.29 9.99
C THR A 384 19.23 -18.71 10.13
N LEU A 385 19.06 -17.50 9.62
CA LEU A 385 17.83 -16.73 9.60
C LEU A 385 17.56 -16.27 8.17
N LYS A 386 16.39 -15.66 7.94
CA LYS A 386 16.07 -14.98 6.68
C LYS A 386 15.53 -13.58 6.95
N LEU A 387 16.03 -12.59 6.24
CA LEU A 387 15.45 -11.25 6.20
C LEU A 387 14.36 -11.22 5.13
N PHE A 388 13.19 -10.72 5.50
CA PHE A 388 12.14 -10.35 4.57
C PHE A 388 12.06 -8.82 4.49
N GLY A 389 12.20 -8.26 3.29
CA GLY A 389 12.19 -6.81 3.11
C GLY A 389 11.77 -6.41 1.70
N LEU A 390 11.19 -5.23 1.57
CA LEU A 390 10.67 -4.73 0.31
C LEU A 390 11.71 -3.82 -0.37
N ALA A 391 12.64 -4.43 -1.13
CA ALA A 391 13.76 -3.69 -1.72
C ALA A 391 13.37 -2.86 -2.94
N ALA A 392 12.56 -3.42 -3.84
CA ALA A 392 12.09 -2.74 -5.05
C ALA A 392 11.05 -1.66 -4.72
N LYS A 393 11.00 -0.52 -5.41
CA LYS A 393 10.03 0.57 -5.12
C LYS A 393 8.66 0.35 -5.77
N ASP A 394 8.63 -0.45 -6.81
CA ASP A 394 7.49 -0.73 -7.70
C ASP A 394 6.77 -2.03 -7.36
N LYS A 395 7.31 -2.84 -6.44
CA LYS A 395 6.73 -4.11 -5.99
C LYS A 395 6.40 -4.06 -4.51
N ASN A 396 5.25 -4.59 -4.11
CA ASN A 396 4.85 -4.66 -2.69
C ASN A 396 5.04 -6.06 -2.08
N VAL A 397 5.76 -6.95 -2.77
CA VAL A 397 6.09 -8.30 -2.28
C VAL A 397 7.48 -8.25 -1.62
N ALA A 398 7.63 -8.88 -0.45
CA ALA A 398 8.91 -8.93 0.25
C ALA A 398 9.89 -9.91 -0.41
N ASP A 399 11.11 -9.44 -0.63
CA ASP A 399 12.25 -10.26 -1.04
C ASP A 399 12.80 -11.03 0.16
N VAL A 400 13.39 -12.20 -0.11
CA VAL A 400 13.96 -13.08 0.92
C VAL A 400 15.48 -13.10 0.79
N ILE A 401 16.17 -12.65 1.83
CA ILE A 401 17.63 -12.57 1.87
C ILE A 401 18.15 -13.51 2.97
N PRO A 402 19.00 -14.49 2.65
CA PRO A 402 19.57 -15.37 3.67
C PRO A 402 20.51 -14.58 4.58
N CYS A 403 20.51 -14.88 5.87
CA CYS A 403 21.40 -14.24 6.83
C CYS A 403 21.87 -15.21 7.92
N THR A 404 23.10 -15.01 8.41
CA THR A 404 23.65 -15.79 9.51
C THR A 404 23.97 -14.88 10.70
N VAL A 405 23.61 -15.30 11.90
CA VAL A 405 23.99 -14.57 13.13
C VAL A 405 25.49 -14.75 13.37
N LEU A 406 26.24 -13.66 13.36
CA LEU A 406 27.67 -13.67 13.70
C LEU A 406 27.87 -13.59 15.21
N SER A 407 27.18 -12.67 15.85
CA SER A 407 27.30 -12.38 17.28
C SER A 407 25.98 -11.78 17.78
N PRO A 408 25.26 -12.46 18.69
CA PRO A 408 24.12 -11.87 19.35
C PRO A 408 24.56 -10.94 20.50
N MET A 409 23.63 -10.12 20.98
CA MET A 409 23.74 -9.30 22.18
C MET A 409 24.83 -8.23 22.14
N GLU A 410 25.14 -7.68 20.96
CA GLU A 410 26.06 -6.56 20.83
C GLU A 410 25.35 -5.21 21.06
N SER A 411 25.97 -4.33 21.84
CA SER A 411 25.52 -2.94 21.93
C SER A 411 25.95 -2.17 20.68
N TRP A 412 24.99 -1.62 19.95
CA TRP A 412 25.26 -0.73 18.82
C TRP A 412 24.39 0.53 18.92
N LYS A 413 25.03 1.70 19.01
CA LYS A 413 24.35 2.98 19.24
C LYS A 413 23.41 2.96 20.47
N ASN A 414 23.88 2.33 21.56
CA ASN A 414 23.13 2.13 22.81
C ASN A 414 21.86 1.27 22.67
N GLN A 415 21.78 0.43 21.62
CA GLN A 415 20.67 -0.50 21.41
C GLN A 415 21.19 -1.95 21.43
N PRO A 416 20.42 -2.90 21.97
CA PRO A 416 20.76 -4.31 21.89
C PRO A 416 20.53 -4.82 20.45
N THR A 417 21.61 -5.24 19.79
CA THR A 417 21.57 -5.69 18.39
C THR A 417 22.27 -7.03 18.21
N SER A 418 21.83 -7.78 17.21
CA SER A 418 22.60 -8.90 16.66
C SER A 418 23.38 -8.43 15.44
N LYS A 419 24.67 -8.81 15.39
CA LYS A 419 25.51 -8.67 14.19
C LYS A 419 25.22 -9.82 13.24
N LEU A 420 24.89 -9.51 11.99
CA LEU A 420 24.50 -10.49 10.99
C LEU A 420 25.48 -10.47 9.80
N ALA A 421 25.70 -11.63 9.20
CA ALA A 421 26.29 -11.79 7.88
C ALA A 421 25.15 -11.83 6.85
N LEU A 422 24.89 -10.67 6.25
CA LEU A 422 24.02 -10.50 5.10
C LEU A 422 24.40 -9.21 4.38
N ASP A 423 23.99 -9.11 3.12
CA ASP A 423 23.96 -7.84 2.41
C ASP A 423 22.55 -7.57 1.92
N ALA A 424 22.04 -6.38 2.21
CA ALA A 424 20.67 -5.99 1.93
C ALA A 424 20.58 -4.49 1.67
N SER A 425 19.63 -4.11 0.83
CA SER A 425 19.34 -2.71 0.54
C SER A 425 18.83 -1.98 1.79
N ARG A 426 18.92 -0.65 1.77
CA ARG A 426 18.45 0.19 2.89
C ARG A 426 16.92 0.11 3.04
N GLU A 427 16.21 -0.12 1.93
CA GLU A 427 14.76 -0.23 1.84
C GLU A 427 14.22 -1.46 2.60
N CYS A 428 15.03 -2.51 2.81
CA CYS A 428 14.67 -3.66 3.64
C CYS A 428 14.61 -3.33 5.14
N ARG A 429 15.13 -2.17 5.57
CA ARG A 429 15.14 -1.74 6.98
C ARG A 429 13.72 -1.73 7.55
N GLY A 430 13.58 -2.13 8.81
CA GLY A 430 12.28 -2.34 9.45
C GLY A 430 11.62 -3.68 9.12
N GLY A 431 12.16 -4.43 8.13
CA GLY A 431 11.72 -5.77 7.79
C GLY A 431 12.09 -6.82 8.85
N PRO A 432 11.30 -7.89 8.98
CA PRO A 432 11.56 -8.93 9.98
C PRO A 432 12.71 -9.83 9.55
N VAL A 433 13.58 -10.15 10.51
CA VAL A 433 14.56 -11.23 10.43
C VAL A 433 13.97 -12.44 11.15
N VAL A 434 13.69 -13.52 10.42
CA VAL A 434 12.92 -14.66 10.92
C VAL A 434 13.72 -15.96 10.96
N ASP A 435 13.34 -16.84 11.88
CA ASP A 435 13.84 -18.21 11.92
C ASP A 435 13.08 -19.15 10.96
N ARG A 436 13.46 -20.43 10.94
CA ARG A 436 12.80 -21.46 10.10
C ARG A 436 11.36 -21.74 10.53
N LYS A 437 10.91 -21.22 11.67
CA LYS A 437 9.55 -21.40 12.20
C LYS A 437 8.65 -20.18 11.92
N GLY A 438 9.16 -19.20 11.15
CA GLY A 438 8.45 -17.98 10.83
C GLY A 438 8.36 -16.98 12.00
N ARG A 439 9.13 -17.20 13.07
CA ARG A 439 9.17 -16.31 14.23
C ARG A 439 10.17 -15.19 13.99
N VAL A 440 9.80 -13.96 14.35
CA VAL A 440 10.66 -12.79 14.24
C VAL A 440 11.70 -12.81 15.34
N MET A 441 12.96 -12.96 14.95
CA MET A 441 14.13 -12.95 15.84
C MET A 441 14.78 -11.57 15.92
N GLY A 442 14.47 -10.68 14.97
CA GLY A 442 14.91 -9.29 15.02
C GLY A 442 14.30 -8.41 13.93
N ILE A 443 14.62 -7.12 13.98
CA ILE A 443 14.22 -6.11 12.96
C ILE A 443 15.49 -5.60 12.28
N PHE A 444 15.57 -5.70 10.97
CA PHE A 444 16.75 -5.23 10.25
C PHE A 444 16.91 -3.70 10.34
N LEU A 445 18.11 -3.23 10.73
CA LEU A 445 18.40 -1.81 10.95
C LEU A 445 19.27 -1.21 9.85
N ALA A 446 20.36 -1.86 9.49
CA ALA A 446 21.28 -1.36 8.48
C ALA A 446 22.23 -2.46 8.01
N SER A 447 22.65 -2.38 6.75
CA SER A 447 23.81 -3.07 6.21
C SER A 447 24.93 -2.05 5.95
N LYS A 448 26.14 -2.39 6.38
CA LYS A 448 27.40 -1.83 5.88
C LYS A 448 28.31 -3.03 5.62
N THR A 449 29.14 -3.00 4.59
CA THR A 449 30.01 -4.12 4.18
C THR A 449 30.65 -4.82 5.39
N GLY A 450 30.28 -6.09 5.61
CA GLY A 450 30.78 -6.94 6.70
C GLY A 450 30.16 -6.73 8.11
N SER A 451 29.12 -5.91 8.26
CA SER A 451 28.50 -5.60 9.57
C SER A 451 27.05 -5.17 9.43
N ALA A 452 26.16 -6.12 9.09
CA ALA A 452 24.73 -5.88 9.17
C ALA A 452 24.24 -5.94 10.63
N ARG A 453 23.21 -5.15 10.95
CA ARG A 453 22.65 -5.03 12.30
C ARG A 453 21.15 -5.28 12.29
N SER A 454 20.68 -6.02 13.29
CA SER A 454 19.26 -6.16 13.58
C SER A 454 18.98 -5.87 15.05
N LEU A 455 17.88 -5.19 15.34
CA LEU A 455 17.36 -5.01 16.70
C LEU A 455 16.83 -6.35 17.21
N GLU A 456 17.19 -6.75 18.42
CA GLU A 456 16.86 -8.08 18.93
C GLU A 456 15.42 -8.23 19.41
N ALA A 457 14.89 -9.45 19.31
CA ALA A 457 13.55 -9.82 19.79
C ALA A 457 13.24 -9.35 21.22
N GLY A 458 14.21 -9.43 22.15
CA GLY A 458 14.02 -8.94 23.52
C GLY A 458 13.71 -7.45 23.61
N ALA A 459 14.33 -6.62 22.77
CA ALA A 459 14.02 -5.19 22.70
C ALA A 459 12.70 -4.89 22.01
N ILE A 460 12.29 -5.73 21.05
CA ILE A 460 10.96 -5.66 20.46
C ILE A 460 9.90 -5.90 21.54
N HIS A 461 10.03 -6.99 22.31
CA HIS A 461 9.11 -7.30 23.42
C HIS A 461 9.05 -6.18 24.46
N ALA A 462 10.22 -5.66 24.88
CA ALA A 462 10.28 -4.58 25.86
C ALA A 462 9.56 -3.31 25.38
N PHE A 463 9.71 -2.95 24.10
CA PHE A 463 9.01 -1.82 23.50
C PHE A 463 7.50 -2.07 23.43
N LEU A 464 7.08 -3.24 22.93
CA LEU A 464 5.67 -3.56 22.73
C LEU A 464 4.89 -3.70 24.04
N LYS A 465 5.55 -4.08 25.14
CA LYS A 465 4.95 -4.14 26.48
C LYS A 465 4.69 -2.75 27.08
N GLY A 466 5.40 -1.72 26.60
CA GLY A 466 5.26 -0.33 27.05
C GLY A 466 4.24 0.50 26.27
N LEU A 467 3.62 -0.07 25.23
CA LEU A 467 2.52 0.52 24.46
C LEU A 467 1.17 0.16 25.07
#